data_AF-A0A4Q3ACD4-F1
#
_entry.id   AF-A0A4Q3ACD4-F1
#
_cell.length_a   1.000
_cell.length_b   1.000
_cell.length_c   1.000
_cell.angle_alpha   90.00
_cell.angle_beta   90.00
_cell.angle_gamma   90.00
#
_symmetry.space_group_name_H-M   'P 1'
#
loop_
_entity.id
_entity.type
_entity.pdbx_description
1 polymer ?
#
loop_
_entity_poly.entity_id
_entity_poly.type
_entity_poly.pdbx_seq_one_letter_code
_entity_poly.pdbx_strand_id
1 'polypeptide(L)'
;MNLVFRSTLLAMAASSIAYAAPTAISPLFSSGMVLQRDAAITVTGSGPENGTMKVSLGKDSLSAKVGVDGTWRAEFAAQPAGGPFVLEASDGSATAKVEDVLIGDVWVCSGQSNMQMGLDEAVGGAAMIAKGSADERLRVLVIPKAGADKPQGDPGTKWNHATAETLKKFSAVGASFALHLRDDPKLRDVPLGIVDSSFGGTAIEAWTPEGTLPKIPETEISGSMFGISPGHLFNRMVSPLTANPIKGVLWYQGESNGAHPRAYASLLANLATQWRKQWKQPELPFFIVQLPAFSGTMGGLDFSWLREAQAKACAESKGVHLAVTHDTTNGYDLHPVEKEEIGRRVSLLARKEVFGSEIVARGPQVKDVKVEGKNIVVTFDQVVKSTGGAIRGFAIAGDDGDYRFADAVAEDNRVILTASSVPAPKTVRFAWGGLPDTNLVNEEGFPPSLFRTDTLAPHSLAFQQLPAIYRLSGPAYQIQTNELGHVASLISGGKQFLSTEPGGGTSMPGGFGPRALPKVKMTGPSRLECRDGEFCLEIACQDDSMEWTFTNSGGGDAPFHIALSEKVTVTGNAPTVELARDGMKIRVDGVESIEPGKLIVKVRGHATQKLKWSGARK
;
A
#
# COMPACT_ATOMS: atom_id res chain seq x y z
N MET A 1 -52.32 44.43 57.80
CA MET A 1 -51.38 43.89 56.79
C MET A 1 -51.90 42.53 56.35
N ASN A 2 -51.80 42.23 55.05
CA ASN A 2 -52.21 41.01 54.32
C ASN A 2 -53.50 41.15 53.48
N LEU A 3 -53.33 41.75 52.30
CA LEU A 3 -54.19 41.55 51.13
C LEU A 3 -53.77 40.26 50.41
N VAL A 4 -54.73 39.40 50.08
CA VAL A 4 -54.56 38.22 49.24
C VAL A 4 -54.90 38.59 47.80
N PHE A 5 -53.92 38.62 46.91
CA PHE A 5 -54.14 38.70 45.46
C PHE A 5 -54.31 37.28 44.90
N ARG A 6 -55.46 37.00 44.27
CA ARG A 6 -55.67 35.79 43.45
C ARG A 6 -55.30 36.11 42.01
N SER A 7 -54.23 35.50 41.52
CA SER A 7 -53.80 35.56 40.13
C SER A 7 -54.48 34.43 39.34
N THR A 8 -55.37 34.77 38.41
CA THR A 8 -55.98 33.82 37.48
C THR A 8 -55.01 33.54 36.34
N LEU A 9 -54.44 32.33 36.27
CA LEU A 9 -53.61 31.90 35.15
C LEU A 9 -54.52 31.51 33.97
N LEU A 10 -54.44 32.24 32.86
CA LEU A 10 -55.11 31.92 31.61
C LEU A 10 -54.19 30.97 30.80
N ALA A 11 -54.57 29.70 30.68
CA ALA A 11 -53.84 28.72 29.87
C ALA A 11 -54.14 28.97 28.38
N MET A 12 -53.19 29.54 27.64
CA MET A 12 -53.19 29.52 26.18
C MET A 12 -52.89 28.11 25.69
N ALA A 13 -53.90 27.41 25.18
CA ALA A 13 -53.70 26.19 24.40
C ALA A 13 -53.04 26.57 23.07
N ALA A 14 -51.73 26.37 22.97
CA ALA A 14 -51.03 26.43 21.69
C ALA A 14 -51.46 25.20 20.88
N SER A 15 -52.36 25.39 19.92
CA SER A 15 -52.66 24.38 18.90
C SER A 15 -51.40 24.16 18.07
N SER A 16 -50.61 23.16 18.43
CA SER A 16 -49.55 22.64 17.58
C SER A 16 -50.20 22.08 16.32
N ILE A 17 -50.12 22.82 15.22
CA ILE A 17 -50.41 22.27 13.89
C ILE A 17 -49.38 21.16 13.69
N ALA A 18 -49.82 19.91 13.83
CA ALA A 18 -49.01 18.75 13.49
C ALA A 18 -48.68 18.84 12.00
N TYR A 19 -47.44 19.19 11.68
CA TYR A 19 -46.97 19.24 10.30
C TYR A 19 -46.82 17.79 9.85
N ALA A 20 -47.81 17.28 9.12
CA ALA A 20 -47.76 15.91 8.60
C ALA A 20 -46.48 15.74 7.77
N ALA A 21 -45.68 14.73 8.08
CA ALA A 21 -44.44 14.49 7.36
C ALA A 21 -44.75 14.28 5.86
N PRO A 22 -44.02 14.94 4.95
CA PRO A 22 -44.31 14.85 3.53
C PRO A 22 -44.05 13.43 3.03
N THR A 23 -44.86 13.00 2.07
CA THR A 23 -44.62 11.77 1.31
C THR A 23 -43.30 11.88 0.56
N ALA A 24 -42.30 11.12 0.99
CA ALA A 24 -40.95 11.13 0.43
C ALA A 24 -40.29 9.76 0.53
N ILE A 25 -39.38 9.49 -0.39
CA ILE A 25 -38.43 8.37 -0.32
C ILE A 25 -37.14 8.90 0.35
N SER A 26 -36.49 8.07 1.16
CA SER A 26 -35.25 8.43 1.85
C SER A 26 -34.18 8.97 0.87
N PRO A 27 -33.43 10.03 1.24
CA PRO A 27 -32.32 10.56 0.42
C PRO A 27 -31.22 9.55 0.09
N LEU A 28 -31.19 8.40 0.78
CA LEU A 28 -30.34 7.26 0.44
C LEU A 28 -30.57 6.78 -1.01
N PHE A 29 -31.80 6.90 -1.51
CA PHE A 29 -32.17 6.49 -2.86
C PHE A 29 -32.15 7.71 -3.79
N SER A 30 -31.44 7.57 -4.91
CA SER A 30 -31.34 8.61 -5.93
C SER A 30 -31.32 7.98 -7.32
N SER A 31 -31.64 8.79 -8.34
CA SER A 31 -31.57 8.31 -9.72
C SER A 31 -30.15 7.93 -10.11
N GLY A 32 -30.02 6.89 -10.93
CA GLY A 32 -28.74 6.28 -11.26
C GLY A 32 -28.23 5.28 -10.21
N MET A 33 -29.02 4.94 -9.20
CA MET A 33 -28.63 3.99 -8.15
C MET A 33 -28.58 2.55 -8.65
N VAL A 34 -27.67 1.76 -8.07
CA VAL A 34 -27.69 0.29 -8.16
C VAL A 34 -28.03 -0.28 -6.79
N LEU A 35 -29.01 -1.17 -6.75
CA LEU A 35 -29.37 -1.97 -5.57
C LEU A 35 -28.85 -3.40 -5.74
N GLN A 36 -28.47 -4.04 -4.63
CA GLN A 36 -27.89 -5.37 -4.67
C GLN A 36 -28.92 -6.42 -5.10
N ARG A 37 -28.65 -7.10 -6.22
CA ARG A 37 -29.40 -8.28 -6.69
C ARG A 37 -29.26 -9.45 -5.74
N ASP A 38 -30.18 -10.41 -5.85
CA ASP A 38 -30.14 -11.69 -5.13
C ASP A 38 -30.12 -11.53 -3.59
N ALA A 39 -30.58 -10.37 -3.09
CA ALA A 39 -30.73 -10.06 -1.67
C ALA A 39 -31.97 -9.19 -1.44
N ALA A 40 -32.55 -9.25 -0.24
CA ALA A 40 -33.71 -8.43 0.11
C ALA A 40 -33.36 -6.93 0.06
N ILE A 41 -34.24 -6.13 -0.53
CA ILE A 41 -34.05 -4.69 -0.71
C ILE A 41 -34.94 -3.94 0.28
N THR A 42 -34.32 -3.17 1.16
CA THR A 42 -35.04 -2.32 2.12
C THR A 42 -35.16 -0.91 1.56
N VAL A 43 -36.39 -0.43 1.41
CA VAL A 43 -36.68 0.97 1.06
C VAL A 43 -37.33 1.65 2.26
N THR A 44 -36.90 2.89 2.53
CA THR A 44 -37.44 3.71 3.61
C THR A 44 -37.80 5.09 3.11
N GLY A 45 -38.61 5.81 3.89
CA GLY A 45 -38.98 7.19 3.60
C GLY A 45 -39.86 7.77 4.69
N SER A 46 -40.52 8.89 4.38
CA SER A 46 -41.49 9.55 5.26
C SER A 46 -42.86 9.67 4.63
N GLY A 47 -43.89 9.84 5.45
CA GLY A 47 -45.27 10.06 5.00
C GLY A 47 -46.19 10.47 6.15
N PRO A 48 -47.49 10.62 5.90
CA PRO A 48 -48.46 11.03 6.91
C PRO A 48 -48.51 10.04 8.09
N GLU A 49 -48.42 10.55 9.32
CA GLU A 49 -48.43 9.72 10.54
C GLU A 49 -49.65 8.79 10.60
N ASN A 50 -49.42 7.55 11.03
CA ASN A 50 -50.43 6.48 11.08
C ASN A 50 -51.09 6.17 9.71
N GLY A 51 -50.56 6.71 8.62
CA GLY A 51 -50.98 6.43 7.24
C GLY A 51 -50.42 5.11 6.70
N THR A 52 -50.69 4.87 5.41
CA THR A 52 -50.13 3.73 4.67
C THR A 52 -49.56 4.23 3.35
N MET A 53 -48.35 3.79 3.04
CA MET A 53 -47.69 4.03 1.76
C MET A 53 -47.85 2.81 0.86
N LYS A 54 -48.21 3.01 -0.40
CA LYS A 54 -47.99 2.03 -1.46
C LYS A 54 -46.60 2.28 -2.05
N VAL A 55 -45.72 1.29 -1.98
CA VAL A 55 -44.34 1.38 -2.47
C VAL A 55 -44.17 0.37 -3.60
N SER A 56 -43.54 0.74 -4.71
CA SER A 56 -43.25 -0.17 -5.82
C SER A 56 -41.84 -0.02 -6.35
N LEU A 57 -41.23 -1.15 -6.70
CA LEU A 57 -39.93 -1.23 -7.35
C LEU A 57 -40.07 -2.15 -8.57
N GLY A 58 -40.06 -1.56 -9.75
CA GLY A 58 -40.32 -2.30 -11.00
C GLY A 58 -41.75 -2.86 -11.02
N LYS A 59 -41.89 -4.18 -11.17
CA LYS A 59 -43.20 -4.87 -11.20
C LYS A 59 -43.76 -5.18 -9.81
N ASP A 60 -42.92 -5.12 -8.77
CA ASP A 60 -43.29 -5.50 -7.42
C ASP A 60 -43.86 -4.28 -6.67
N SER A 61 -44.93 -4.50 -5.88
CA SER A 61 -45.54 -3.45 -5.07
C SER A 61 -46.00 -4.00 -3.72
N LEU A 62 -45.86 -3.18 -2.69
CA LEU A 62 -46.10 -3.51 -1.29
C LEU A 62 -46.82 -2.34 -0.60
N SER A 63 -47.50 -2.62 0.52
CA SER A 63 -48.01 -1.60 1.43
C SER A 63 -47.11 -1.53 2.68
N ALA A 64 -46.71 -0.32 3.07
CA ALA A 64 -45.93 -0.05 4.26
C ALA A 64 -46.70 0.89 5.20
N LYS A 65 -46.80 0.53 6.48
CA LYS A 65 -47.40 1.42 7.48
C LYS A 65 -46.42 2.53 7.84
N VAL A 66 -46.93 3.75 7.97
CA VAL A 66 -46.18 4.88 8.50
C VAL A 66 -46.24 4.84 10.02
N GLY A 67 -45.07 4.86 10.65
CA GLY A 67 -44.92 4.91 12.10
C GLY A 67 -45.39 6.23 12.69
N VAL A 68 -45.45 6.27 14.01
CA VAL A 68 -45.78 7.50 14.77
C VAL A 68 -44.71 8.58 14.65
N ASP A 69 -43.51 8.23 14.19
CA ASP A 69 -42.41 9.15 13.90
C ASP A 69 -42.44 9.67 12.45
N GLY A 70 -43.48 9.35 11.69
CA GLY A 70 -43.65 9.75 10.29
C GLY A 70 -42.78 8.95 9.31
N THR A 71 -42.09 7.89 9.76
CA THR A 71 -41.24 7.06 8.88
C THR A 71 -41.92 5.77 8.46
N TRP A 72 -41.56 5.25 7.29
CA TRP A 72 -42.04 3.95 6.81
C TRP A 72 -40.89 3.11 6.28
N ARG A 73 -41.11 1.79 6.27
CA ARG A 73 -40.17 0.79 5.75
C ARG A 73 -40.91 -0.24 4.90
N ALA A 74 -40.43 -0.47 3.68
CA ALA A 74 -40.85 -1.54 2.79
C ALA A 74 -39.67 -2.47 2.51
N GLU A 75 -39.89 -3.78 2.57
CA GLU A 75 -38.85 -4.78 2.27
C GLU A 75 -39.30 -5.63 1.08
N PHE A 76 -38.60 -5.46 -0.03
CA PHE A 76 -38.81 -6.25 -1.24
C PHE A 76 -37.99 -7.54 -1.15
N ALA A 77 -38.56 -8.63 -1.64
CA ALA A 77 -37.83 -9.89 -1.81
C ALA A 77 -36.65 -9.72 -2.77
N ALA A 78 -35.73 -10.67 -2.75
CA ALA A 78 -34.59 -10.68 -3.66
C ALA A 78 -35.03 -10.63 -5.13
N GLN A 79 -34.41 -9.73 -5.89
CA GLN A 79 -34.66 -9.56 -7.32
C GLN A 79 -33.41 -9.88 -8.14
N PRO A 80 -33.57 -10.45 -9.35
CA PRO A 80 -32.45 -10.68 -10.26
C PRO A 80 -31.91 -9.36 -10.83
N ALA A 81 -30.75 -9.43 -11.49
CA ALA A 81 -30.18 -8.28 -12.18
C ALA A 81 -31.15 -7.71 -13.25
N GLY A 82 -31.25 -6.39 -13.34
CA GLY A 82 -32.13 -5.74 -14.31
C GLY A 82 -32.30 -4.23 -14.12
N GLY A 83 -33.32 -3.68 -14.79
CA GLY A 83 -33.63 -2.26 -14.83
C GLY A 83 -33.23 -1.59 -16.15
N PRO A 84 -33.34 -0.26 -16.26
CA PRO A 84 -33.74 0.66 -15.19
C PRO A 84 -35.20 0.48 -14.76
N PHE A 85 -35.43 0.54 -13.44
CA PHE A 85 -36.75 0.56 -12.82
C PHE A 85 -37.06 1.94 -12.25
N VAL A 86 -38.34 2.14 -11.91
CA VAL A 86 -38.80 3.27 -11.11
C VAL A 86 -39.13 2.76 -9.71
N LEU A 87 -38.54 3.39 -8.70
CA LEU A 87 -38.94 3.26 -7.31
C LEU A 87 -39.97 4.36 -7.01
N GLU A 88 -41.15 3.98 -6.55
CA GLU A 88 -42.25 4.90 -6.30
C GLU A 88 -42.86 4.65 -4.92
N ALA A 89 -43.22 5.72 -4.22
CA ALA A 89 -43.96 5.67 -2.96
C ALA A 89 -45.11 6.67 -2.99
N SER A 90 -46.33 6.22 -2.71
CA SER A 90 -47.55 7.04 -2.75
C SER A 90 -48.43 6.81 -1.53
N ASP A 91 -49.01 7.87 -0.98
CA ASP A 91 -50.06 7.81 0.05
C ASP A 91 -51.49 7.86 -0.55
N GLY A 92 -51.60 7.82 -1.88
CA GLY A 92 -52.84 7.97 -2.64
C GLY A 92 -53.18 9.42 -3.04
N SER A 93 -52.59 10.42 -2.37
CA SER A 93 -52.76 11.84 -2.65
C SER A 93 -51.49 12.49 -3.25
N ALA A 94 -50.33 12.06 -2.79
CA ALA A 94 -49.01 12.48 -3.22
C ALA A 94 -48.18 11.26 -3.64
N THR A 95 -47.16 11.49 -4.47
CA THR A 95 -46.27 10.44 -4.97
C THR A 95 -44.85 10.96 -5.03
N ALA A 96 -43.90 10.22 -4.46
CA ALA A 96 -42.46 10.42 -4.61
C ALA A 96 -41.89 9.34 -5.54
N LYS A 97 -40.94 9.71 -6.40
CA LYS A 97 -40.31 8.80 -7.37
C LYS A 97 -38.80 8.95 -7.38
N VAL A 98 -38.12 7.83 -7.59
CA VAL A 98 -36.71 7.73 -7.95
C VAL A 98 -36.63 6.90 -9.23
N GLU A 99 -36.29 7.55 -10.35
CA GLU A 99 -36.16 6.93 -11.67
C GLU A 99 -34.74 6.40 -11.90
N ASP A 100 -34.53 5.56 -12.91
CA ASP A 100 -33.21 4.99 -13.25
C ASP A 100 -32.55 4.23 -12.09
N VAL A 101 -33.29 3.25 -11.54
CA VAL A 101 -32.79 2.34 -10.51
C VAL A 101 -32.45 0.99 -11.12
N LEU A 102 -31.19 0.58 -11.05
CA LEU A 102 -30.72 -0.72 -11.50
C LEU A 102 -30.66 -1.71 -10.34
N ILE A 103 -30.81 -2.99 -10.65
CA ILE A 103 -30.54 -4.10 -9.72
C ILE A 103 -29.34 -4.86 -10.25
N GLY A 104 -28.30 -5.02 -9.44
CA GLY A 104 -26.99 -5.48 -9.87
C GLY A 104 -26.03 -5.79 -8.72
N ASP A 105 -24.73 -5.76 -8.95
CA ASP A 105 -23.73 -6.01 -7.92
C ASP A 105 -23.15 -4.68 -7.40
N VAL A 106 -23.25 -4.47 -6.08
CA VAL A 106 -22.81 -3.24 -5.41
C VAL A 106 -21.55 -3.51 -4.61
N TRP A 107 -20.50 -2.73 -4.84
CA TRP A 107 -19.20 -2.88 -4.19
C TRP A 107 -18.80 -1.59 -3.48
N VAL A 108 -18.23 -1.72 -2.28
CA VAL A 108 -17.72 -0.57 -1.52
C VAL A 108 -16.20 -0.58 -1.53
N CYS A 109 -15.62 0.45 -2.12
CA CYS A 109 -14.19 0.76 -2.11
C CYS A 109 -13.90 1.73 -0.97
N SER A 110 -13.11 1.32 0.00
CA SER A 110 -12.82 2.12 1.20
C SER A 110 -11.35 2.02 1.63
N GLY A 111 -10.99 2.89 2.56
CA GLY A 111 -9.63 3.04 3.05
C GLY A 111 -9.15 4.49 2.91
N GLN A 112 -7.89 4.67 2.53
CA GLN A 112 -7.24 5.98 2.53
C GLN A 112 -6.79 6.45 1.14
N SER A 113 -5.74 7.28 1.08
CA SER A 113 -5.31 8.03 -0.10
C SER A 113 -5.05 7.14 -1.33
N ASN A 114 -4.49 5.95 -1.15
CA ASN A 114 -4.23 5.03 -2.25
C ASN A 114 -5.50 4.38 -2.83
N MET A 115 -6.59 4.25 -2.05
CA MET A 115 -7.93 3.97 -2.58
C MET A 115 -8.54 5.20 -3.26
N GLN A 116 -8.31 6.37 -2.69
CA GLN A 116 -8.91 7.65 -3.08
C GLN A 116 -8.38 8.22 -4.40
N MET A 117 -7.17 7.86 -4.80
CA MET A 117 -6.51 8.42 -5.99
C MET A 117 -7.39 8.31 -7.24
N GLY A 118 -7.54 9.42 -7.96
CA GLY A 118 -8.38 9.51 -9.15
C GLY A 118 -7.78 8.81 -10.36
N LEU A 119 -8.62 8.46 -11.34
CA LEU A 119 -8.16 8.01 -12.64
C LEU A 119 -7.38 9.10 -13.40
N ASP A 120 -7.63 10.39 -13.15
CA ASP A 120 -6.87 11.48 -13.77
C ASP A 120 -5.41 11.56 -13.29
N GLU A 121 -5.10 10.97 -12.14
CA GLU A 121 -3.76 10.86 -11.57
C GLU A 121 -3.06 9.54 -11.93
N ALA A 122 -3.82 8.50 -12.27
CA ALA A 122 -3.30 7.14 -12.48
C ALA A 122 -2.70 6.93 -13.89
N VAL A 123 -1.63 6.13 -13.96
CA VAL A 123 -1.10 5.65 -15.25
C VAL A 123 -2.17 4.83 -15.96
N GLY A 124 -2.37 5.07 -17.26
CA GLY A 124 -3.43 4.43 -18.05
C GLY A 124 -4.84 4.98 -17.82
N GLY A 125 -4.99 5.94 -16.89
CA GLY A 125 -6.29 6.43 -16.45
C GLY A 125 -7.19 6.98 -17.56
N ALA A 126 -6.65 7.68 -18.55
CA ALA A 126 -7.43 8.18 -19.69
C ALA A 126 -8.11 7.05 -20.50
N ALA A 127 -7.42 5.91 -20.68
CA ALA A 127 -7.99 4.76 -21.37
C ALA A 127 -9.10 4.10 -20.53
N MET A 128 -8.92 4.04 -19.21
CA MET A 128 -9.91 3.51 -18.28
C MET A 128 -11.15 4.41 -18.18
N ILE A 129 -10.98 5.73 -18.18
CA ILE A 129 -12.07 6.69 -18.26
C ILE A 129 -12.86 6.47 -19.56
N ALA A 130 -12.17 6.32 -20.70
CA ALA A 130 -12.84 6.04 -21.97
C ALA A 130 -13.63 4.72 -21.94
N LYS A 131 -13.01 3.62 -21.48
CA LYS A 131 -13.66 2.31 -21.36
C LYS A 131 -14.87 2.35 -20.42
N GLY A 132 -14.73 2.97 -19.25
CA GLY A 132 -15.82 3.07 -18.26
C GLY A 132 -16.94 4.00 -18.68
N SER A 133 -16.62 5.10 -19.38
CA SER A 133 -17.63 6.03 -19.89
C SER A 133 -18.54 5.46 -20.99
N ALA A 134 -18.12 4.36 -21.60
CA ALA A 134 -18.90 3.60 -22.57
C ALA A 134 -19.79 2.51 -21.93
N ASP A 135 -19.67 2.27 -20.61
CA ASP A 135 -20.47 1.27 -19.89
C ASP A 135 -21.73 1.91 -19.29
N GLU A 136 -22.83 1.84 -20.03
CA GLU A 136 -24.15 2.33 -19.61
C GLU A 136 -24.73 1.61 -18.38
N ARG A 137 -24.10 0.55 -17.89
CA ARG A 137 -24.52 -0.23 -16.71
C ARG A 137 -23.58 -0.07 -15.52
N LEU A 138 -22.54 0.77 -15.64
CA LEU A 138 -21.69 1.15 -14.52
C LEU A 138 -22.22 2.44 -13.89
N ARG A 139 -22.36 2.41 -12.57
CA ARG A 139 -22.76 3.55 -11.73
C ARG A 139 -21.74 3.74 -10.63
N VAL A 140 -21.51 4.99 -10.28
CA VAL A 140 -20.55 5.39 -9.25
C VAL A 140 -21.19 6.28 -8.21
N LEU A 141 -20.75 6.12 -6.96
CA LEU A 141 -21.15 6.97 -5.83
C LEU A 141 -19.89 7.40 -5.09
N VAL A 142 -19.69 8.69 -4.88
CA VAL A 142 -18.56 9.22 -4.10
C VAL A 142 -19.08 9.81 -2.81
N ILE A 143 -18.63 9.25 -1.69
CA ILE A 143 -19.05 9.68 -0.36
C ILE A 143 -18.24 10.91 0.07
N PRO A 144 -18.89 12.01 0.48
CA PRO A 144 -18.20 13.18 1.00
C PRO A 144 -17.37 12.85 2.23
N LYS A 145 -16.12 13.29 2.23
CA LYS A 145 -15.17 13.08 3.33
C LYS A 145 -15.57 13.91 4.53
N ALA A 146 -16.01 13.25 5.59
CA ALA A 146 -16.36 13.88 6.86
C ALA A 146 -16.39 12.84 7.98
N GLY A 147 -16.22 13.29 9.22
CA GLY A 147 -16.49 12.50 10.43
C GLY A 147 -17.79 12.95 11.11
N ALA A 148 -18.41 12.08 11.90
CA ALA A 148 -19.55 12.43 12.73
C ALA A 148 -19.55 11.64 14.04
N ASP A 149 -20.01 12.28 15.13
CA ASP A 149 -20.10 11.68 16.46
C ASP A 149 -21.16 10.56 16.54
N LYS A 150 -22.10 10.52 15.59
CA LYS A 150 -23.17 9.52 15.56
C LYS A 150 -23.36 8.94 14.17
N PRO A 151 -23.77 7.66 14.06
CA PRO A 151 -24.16 7.04 12.79
C PRO A 151 -25.16 7.91 12.01
N GLN A 152 -24.85 8.16 10.74
CA GLN A 152 -25.71 8.91 9.83
C GLN A 152 -26.54 7.96 8.98
N GLY A 153 -27.73 8.41 8.57
CA GLY A 153 -28.63 7.68 7.66
C GLY A 153 -28.61 8.18 6.21
N ASP A 154 -28.01 9.35 5.96
CA ASP A 154 -27.92 9.99 4.64
C ASP A 154 -26.45 10.05 4.17
N PRO A 155 -26.11 9.49 3.00
CA PRO A 155 -24.76 9.64 2.44
C PRO A 155 -24.39 11.10 2.10
N GLY A 156 -25.37 12.00 1.92
CA GLY A 156 -25.15 13.42 1.58
C GLY A 156 -24.62 13.61 0.16
N THR A 157 -24.91 12.67 -0.73
CA THR A 157 -24.47 12.63 -2.13
C THR A 157 -25.46 11.80 -2.94
N LYS A 158 -25.29 11.77 -4.28
CA LYS A 158 -26.17 11.02 -5.19
C LYS A 158 -25.37 10.10 -6.10
N TRP A 159 -26.01 9.03 -6.55
CA TRP A 159 -25.45 8.16 -7.57
C TRP A 159 -25.31 8.88 -8.90
N ASN A 160 -24.30 8.48 -9.67
CA ASN A 160 -24.03 9.02 -11.00
C ASN A 160 -23.78 7.91 -12.00
N HIS A 161 -24.08 8.19 -13.26
CA HIS A 161 -23.56 7.41 -14.38
C HIS A 161 -22.04 7.49 -14.42
N ALA A 162 -21.39 6.41 -14.84
CA ALA A 162 -19.98 6.44 -15.16
C ALA A 162 -19.79 7.22 -16.47
N THR A 163 -19.47 8.50 -16.36
CA THR A 163 -19.17 9.38 -17.49
C THR A 163 -17.71 9.77 -17.44
N ALA A 164 -17.19 10.35 -18.52
CA ALA A 164 -15.82 10.85 -18.51
C ALA A 164 -15.56 11.88 -17.41
N GLU A 165 -16.58 12.65 -16.99
CA GLU A 165 -16.45 13.63 -15.92
C GLU A 165 -16.47 12.98 -14.53
N THR A 166 -17.43 12.10 -14.27
CA THR A 166 -17.59 11.47 -12.95
C THR A 166 -16.45 10.50 -12.63
N LEU A 167 -15.86 9.88 -13.65
CA LEU A 167 -14.76 8.94 -13.50
C LEU A 167 -13.40 9.59 -13.25
N LYS A 168 -13.16 10.85 -13.66
CA LYS A 168 -11.84 11.49 -13.54
C LYS A 168 -11.27 11.39 -12.13
N LYS A 169 -12.06 11.81 -11.14
CA LYS A 169 -11.66 11.85 -9.72
C LYS A 169 -12.15 10.64 -8.93
N PHE A 170 -12.72 9.65 -9.60
CA PHE A 170 -13.18 8.42 -8.96
C PHE A 170 -12.00 7.50 -8.70
N SER A 171 -12.06 6.74 -7.59
CA SER A 171 -11.06 5.72 -7.23
C SER A 171 -10.56 4.92 -8.44
N ALA A 172 -9.28 5.09 -8.78
CA ALA A 172 -8.65 4.37 -9.89
C ALA A 172 -8.64 2.86 -9.65
N VAL A 173 -8.44 2.42 -8.40
CA VAL A 173 -8.52 1.00 -8.02
C VAL A 173 -9.95 0.48 -8.18
N GLY A 174 -10.95 1.20 -7.68
CA GLY A 174 -12.36 0.82 -7.77
C GLY A 174 -12.88 0.77 -9.20
N ALA A 175 -12.54 1.76 -10.04
CA ALA A 175 -12.87 1.74 -11.45
C ALA A 175 -12.18 0.58 -12.18
N SER A 176 -10.87 0.38 -11.95
CA SER A 176 -10.13 -0.72 -12.59
C SER A 176 -10.70 -2.08 -12.22
N PHE A 177 -11.03 -2.28 -10.95
CA PHE A 177 -11.74 -3.46 -10.47
C PHE A 177 -13.03 -3.72 -11.26
N ALA A 178 -13.90 -2.71 -11.39
CA ALA A 178 -15.17 -2.84 -12.09
C ALA A 178 -14.98 -3.17 -13.57
N LEU A 179 -14.04 -2.50 -14.24
CA LEU A 179 -13.74 -2.70 -15.65
C LEU A 179 -13.11 -4.06 -15.96
N HIS A 180 -12.39 -4.66 -15.00
CA HIS A 180 -11.86 -6.01 -15.14
C HIS A 180 -12.84 -7.11 -14.72
N LEU A 181 -13.82 -6.82 -13.87
CA LEU A 181 -14.95 -7.73 -13.66
C LEU A 181 -15.72 -7.97 -14.97
N ARG A 182 -15.80 -6.96 -15.85
CA ARG A 182 -16.41 -7.07 -17.19
C ARG A 182 -15.70 -8.07 -18.12
N ASP A 183 -14.45 -8.40 -17.83
CA ASP A 183 -13.70 -9.37 -18.63
C ASP A 183 -14.24 -10.80 -18.43
N ASP A 184 -15.07 -11.02 -17.39
CA ASP A 184 -15.85 -12.24 -17.25
C ASP A 184 -17.15 -12.15 -18.10
N PRO A 185 -17.34 -13.04 -19.08
CA PRO A 185 -18.55 -13.04 -19.90
C PRO A 185 -19.85 -13.19 -19.10
N LYS A 186 -19.81 -13.83 -17.92
CA LYS A 186 -21.00 -13.99 -17.06
C LYS A 186 -21.37 -12.72 -16.29
N LEU A 187 -20.42 -11.80 -16.14
CA LEU A 187 -20.59 -10.57 -15.36
C LEU A 187 -20.67 -9.33 -16.25
N ARG A 188 -20.32 -9.44 -17.53
CA ARG A 188 -20.24 -8.33 -18.48
C ARG A 188 -21.52 -7.50 -18.58
N ASP A 189 -22.69 -8.12 -18.46
CA ASP A 189 -23.98 -7.45 -18.61
C ASP A 189 -24.72 -7.15 -17.29
N VAL A 190 -24.17 -7.56 -16.14
CA VAL A 190 -24.78 -7.33 -14.83
C VAL A 190 -24.59 -5.86 -14.41
N PRO A 191 -25.61 -5.08 -14.03
CA PRO A 191 -25.37 -3.72 -13.53
C PRO A 191 -24.36 -3.67 -12.38
N LEU A 192 -23.45 -2.70 -12.39
CA LEU A 192 -22.41 -2.55 -11.37
C LEU A 192 -22.52 -1.18 -10.71
N GLY A 193 -22.59 -1.17 -9.37
CA GLY A 193 -22.50 0.04 -8.56
C GLY A 193 -21.22 0.03 -7.74
N ILE A 194 -20.34 1.00 -7.96
CA ILE A 194 -19.09 1.12 -7.19
C ILE A 194 -19.15 2.37 -6.31
N VAL A 195 -19.02 2.17 -5.00
CA VAL A 195 -19.02 3.25 -4.01
C VAL A 195 -17.59 3.55 -3.60
N ASP A 196 -17.15 4.79 -3.78
CA ASP A 196 -15.91 5.31 -3.22
C ASP A 196 -16.20 5.98 -1.87
N SER A 197 -15.79 5.31 -0.79
CA SER A 197 -15.85 5.79 0.59
C SER A 197 -14.44 5.78 1.18
N SER A 198 -13.57 6.65 0.66
CA SER A 198 -12.16 6.73 1.04
C SER A 198 -11.75 8.13 1.52
N PHE A 199 -10.78 8.18 2.45
CA PHE A 199 -10.26 9.44 2.99
C PHE A 199 -8.77 9.31 3.33
N GLY A 200 -7.92 10.02 2.59
CA GLY A 200 -6.48 10.10 2.81
C GLY A 200 -6.05 10.51 4.23
N GLY A 201 -4.97 9.88 4.72
CA GLY A 201 -4.37 10.18 6.02
C GLY A 201 -5.11 9.58 7.22
N THR A 202 -6.04 8.65 6.99
CA THR A 202 -6.88 8.10 8.05
C THR A 202 -6.43 6.71 8.50
N ALA A 203 -6.53 6.47 9.80
CA ALA A 203 -6.19 5.20 10.44
C ALA A 203 -7.45 4.33 10.61
N ILE A 204 -7.27 3.00 10.65
CA ILE A 204 -8.36 2.01 10.67
C ILE A 204 -9.36 2.18 11.84
N GLU A 205 -8.92 2.79 12.92
CA GLU A 205 -9.70 3.06 14.12
C GLU A 205 -10.88 4.00 13.84
N ALA A 206 -10.69 5.00 12.97
CA ALA A 206 -11.74 5.93 12.56
C ALA A 206 -12.85 5.26 11.72
N TRP A 207 -12.53 4.14 11.07
CA TRP A 207 -13.41 3.34 10.21
C TRP A 207 -14.10 2.18 10.94
N THR A 208 -13.71 1.91 12.18
CA THR A 208 -14.29 0.85 13.01
C THR A 208 -15.38 1.44 13.90
N PRO A 209 -16.59 0.85 13.98
CA PRO A 209 -17.67 1.40 14.82
C PRO A 209 -17.21 1.73 16.24
N GLU A 210 -17.64 2.87 16.75
CA GLU A 210 -17.22 3.37 18.06
C GLU A 210 -17.49 2.34 19.18
N GLY A 211 -16.55 2.23 20.12
CA GLY A 211 -16.66 1.28 21.24
C GLY A 211 -16.47 -0.20 20.85
N THR A 212 -16.11 -0.51 19.61
CA THR A 212 -15.94 -1.90 19.14
C THR A 212 -14.50 -2.27 18.78
N LEU A 213 -13.53 -1.41 19.05
CA LEU A 213 -12.11 -1.74 18.86
C LEU A 213 -11.72 -2.98 19.70
N PRO A 214 -10.82 -3.83 19.19
CA PRO A 214 -10.28 -4.92 19.98
C PRO A 214 -9.50 -4.38 21.19
N LYS A 215 -9.29 -5.21 22.21
CA LYS A 215 -8.45 -4.85 23.36
C LYS A 215 -6.99 -4.74 22.90
N ILE A 216 -6.51 -3.52 22.73
CA ILE A 216 -5.12 -3.18 22.40
C ILE A 216 -4.61 -2.10 23.36
N PRO A 217 -3.29 -1.99 23.59
CA PRO A 217 -2.72 -0.88 24.35
C PRO A 217 -3.08 0.47 23.71
N GLU A 218 -3.34 1.51 24.52
CA GLU A 218 -3.60 2.86 24.00
C GLU A 218 -2.44 3.39 23.15
N THR A 219 -1.21 2.98 23.44
CA THR A 219 -0.01 3.33 22.67
C THR A 219 0.06 2.69 21.28
N GLU A 220 -0.84 1.74 20.98
CA GLU A 220 -0.95 1.09 19.66
C GLU A 220 -2.14 1.63 18.86
N ILE A 221 -2.93 2.54 19.44
CA ILE A 221 -3.99 3.25 18.72
C ILE A 221 -3.33 4.32 17.85
N SER A 222 -3.55 4.23 16.54
CA SER A 222 -3.04 5.20 15.58
C SER A 222 -3.99 6.39 15.45
N GLY A 223 -3.44 7.60 15.41
CA GLY A 223 -4.19 8.81 15.14
C GLY A 223 -4.42 9.01 13.65
N SER A 224 -5.67 9.25 13.24
CA SER A 224 -5.94 9.79 11.90
C SER A 224 -5.44 11.23 11.81
N MET A 225 -5.01 11.65 10.62
CA MET A 225 -4.80 13.07 10.33
C MET A 225 -6.08 13.87 10.63
N PHE A 226 -5.92 15.17 10.83
CA PHE A 226 -7.03 16.09 11.11
C PHE A 226 -7.77 15.82 12.43
N GLY A 227 -7.21 15.01 13.33
CA GLY A 227 -7.79 14.76 14.65
C GLY A 227 -9.09 13.96 14.60
N ILE A 228 -9.27 13.11 13.59
CA ILE A 228 -10.49 12.32 13.44
C ILE A 228 -10.50 11.17 14.46
N SER A 229 -11.49 11.20 15.35
CA SER A 229 -11.65 10.21 16.42
C SER A 229 -12.05 8.82 15.89
N PRO A 230 -11.75 7.74 16.64
CA PRO A 230 -12.24 6.41 16.35
C PRO A 230 -13.76 6.36 16.09
N GLY A 231 -14.19 5.59 15.10
CA GLY A 231 -15.59 5.46 14.68
C GLY A 231 -16.22 6.64 13.94
N HIS A 232 -15.61 7.83 13.92
CA HIS A 232 -16.26 9.00 13.31
C HIS A 232 -16.42 8.90 11.79
N LEU A 233 -15.48 8.25 11.09
CA LEU A 233 -15.62 8.00 9.65
C LEU A 233 -16.60 6.88 9.36
N PHE A 234 -16.61 5.82 10.18
CA PHE A 234 -17.65 4.80 10.10
C PHE A 234 -19.03 5.45 10.15
N ASN A 235 -19.25 6.27 11.18
CA ASN A 235 -20.52 6.94 11.43
C ASN A 235 -21.00 7.78 10.24
N ARG A 236 -20.12 8.55 9.61
CA ARG A 236 -20.50 9.49 8.54
C ARG A 236 -20.46 8.89 7.14
N MET A 237 -19.45 8.07 6.85
CA MET A 237 -19.12 7.64 5.49
C MET A 237 -19.50 6.18 5.18
N VAL A 238 -19.74 5.36 6.20
CA VAL A 238 -20.00 3.92 6.05
C VAL A 238 -21.40 3.55 6.50
N SER A 239 -21.82 4.01 7.68
CA SER A 239 -23.14 3.72 8.27
C SER A 239 -24.31 3.94 7.31
N PRO A 240 -24.40 5.05 6.52
CA PRO A 240 -25.50 5.23 5.58
C PRO A 240 -25.62 4.11 4.54
N LEU A 241 -24.50 3.46 4.19
CA LEU A 241 -24.43 2.39 3.18
C LEU A 241 -24.91 1.03 3.72
N THR A 242 -25.03 0.88 5.04
CA THR A 242 -25.41 -0.38 5.71
C THR A 242 -26.90 -0.69 5.63
N ALA A 243 -27.71 0.26 5.13
CA ALA A 243 -29.15 0.14 5.02
C ALA A 243 -29.61 -0.88 3.96
N ASN A 244 -28.76 -1.19 2.97
CA ASN A 244 -29.01 -2.22 1.96
C ASN A 244 -27.81 -3.15 1.82
N PRO A 245 -28.03 -4.43 1.43
CA PRO A 245 -26.94 -5.37 1.20
C PRO A 245 -25.98 -4.89 0.12
N ILE A 246 -24.74 -5.36 0.20
CA ILE A 246 -23.71 -5.16 -0.83
C ILE A 246 -23.07 -6.51 -1.19
N LYS A 247 -22.38 -6.58 -2.34
CA LYS A 247 -21.68 -7.79 -2.80
C LYS A 247 -20.37 -8.04 -2.06
N GLY A 248 -19.62 -6.99 -1.76
CA GLY A 248 -18.31 -7.09 -1.11
C GLY A 248 -17.64 -5.74 -0.89
N VAL A 249 -16.52 -5.79 -0.14
CA VAL A 249 -15.74 -4.61 0.25
C VAL A 249 -14.31 -4.73 -0.27
N LEU A 250 -13.82 -3.66 -0.90
CA LEU A 250 -12.41 -3.47 -1.24
C LEU A 250 -11.81 -2.51 -0.22
N TRP A 251 -10.78 -2.96 0.50
CA TRP A 251 -10.14 -2.19 1.56
C TRP A 251 -8.68 -1.95 1.22
N TYR A 252 -8.30 -0.69 1.01
CA TYR A 252 -6.91 -0.30 0.76
C TYR A 252 -6.49 0.80 1.74
N GLN A 253 -5.93 0.36 2.85
CA GLN A 253 -5.46 1.19 3.94
C GLN A 253 -4.37 0.48 4.72
N GLY A 254 -3.56 1.28 5.40
CA GLY A 254 -2.65 0.82 6.44
C GLY A 254 -1.54 1.82 6.72
N GLU A 255 -1.23 2.71 5.80
CA GLU A 255 -0.06 3.59 5.85
C GLU A 255 -0.06 4.45 7.12
N SER A 256 -1.23 4.98 7.52
CA SER A 256 -1.38 5.73 8.78
C SER A 256 -1.25 4.88 10.05
N ASN A 257 -1.32 3.55 9.94
CA ASN A 257 -1.06 2.59 11.01
C ASN A 257 0.36 1.99 10.91
N GLY A 258 1.20 2.43 9.97
CA GLY A 258 2.52 1.85 9.71
C GLY A 258 3.50 1.87 10.90
N ALA A 259 3.29 2.78 11.85
CA ALA A 259 4.04 2.84 13.11
C ALA A 259 3.64 1.75 14.13
N HIS A 260 2.45 1.16 13.99
CA HIS A 260 1.83 0.25 14.96
C HIS A 260 1.38 -1.09 14.33
N PRO A 261 2.27 -1.81 13.63
CA PRO A 261 1.88 -3.04 12.90
C PRO A 261 1.45 -4.18 13.83
N ARG A 262 1.82 -4.15 15.12
CA ARG A 262 1.48 -5.22 16.09
C ARG A 262 -0.01 -5.33 16.32
N ALA A 263 -0.71 -4.20 16.43
CA ALA A 263 -2.16 -4.17 16.63
C ALA A 263 -2.95 -4.33 15.33
N TYR A 264 -2.33 -4.04 14.18
CA TYR A 264 -3.05 -3.91 12.92
C TYR A 264 -3.78 -5.17 12.47
N ALA A 265 -3.20 -6.36 12.68
CA ALA A 265 -3.87 -7.61 12.29
C ALA A 265 -5.21 -7.80 13.02
N SER A 266 -5.23 -7.54 14.33
CA SER A 266 -6.43 -7.60 15.18
C SER A 266 -7.43 -6.51 14.81
N LEU A 267 -6.94 -5.29 14.52
CA LEU A 267 -7.79 -4.17 14.09
C LEU A 267 -8.49 -4.49 12.76
N LEU A 268 -7.77 -5.03 11.78
CA LEU A 268 -8.31 -5.36 10.46
C LEU A 268 -9.32 -6.51 10.51
N ALA A 269 -9.01 -7.58 11.24
CA ALA A 269 -9.95 -8.69 11.46
C ALA A 269 -11.23 -8.20 12.17
N ASN A 270 -11.08 -7.31 13.15
CA ASN A 270 -12.21 -6.70 13.85
C ASN A 270 -13.02 -5.79 12.93
N LEU A 271 -12.40 -4.92 12.13
CA LEU A 271 -13.08 -4.06 11.16
C LEU A 271 -14.05 -4.87 10.28
N ALA A 272 -13.52 -5.92 9.63
CA ALA A 272 -14.33 -6.80 8.77
C ALA A 272 -15.48 -7.44 9.55
N THR A 273 -15.21 -7.92 10.77
CA THR A 273 -16.23 -8.52 11.65
C THR A 273 -17.32 -7.53 12.03
N GLN A 274 -16.97 -6.30 12.40
CA GLN A 274 -17.95 -5.30 12.81
C GLN A 274 -18.76 -4.81 11.61
N TRP A 275 -18.13 -4.58 10.45
CA TRP A 275 -18.86 -4.21 9.23
C TRP A 275 -19.85 -5.30 8.81
N ARG A 276 -19.46 -6.58 8.85
CA ARG A 276 -20.40 -7.71 8.65
C ARG A 276 -21.63 -7.63 9.54
N LYS A 277 -21.47 -7.26 10.81
CA LYS A 277 -22.60 -7.07 11.74
C LYS A 277 -23.48 -5.88 11.35
N GLN A 278 -22.87 -4.76 10.96
CA GLN A 278 -23.60 -3.54 10.58
C GLN A 278 -24.44 -3.78 9.32
N TRP A 279 -23.89 -4.45 8.31
CA TRP A 279 -24.63 -4.89 7.11
C TRP A 279 -25.55 -6.09 7.34
N LYS A 280 -25.45 -6.76 8.50
CA LYS A 280 -26.14 -8.03 8.78
C LYS A 280 -25.82 -9.13 7.75
N GLN A 281 -24.59 -9.12 7.23
CA GLN A 281 -24.08 -10.08 6.25
C GLN A 281 -22.85 -10.80 6.83
N PRO A 282 -23.03 -11.92 7.56
CA PRO A 282 -21.92 -12.59 8.26
C PRO A 282 -20.83 -13.14 7.32
N GLU A 283 -21.18 -13.40 6.07
CA GLU A 283 -20.28 -13.91 5.03
C GLU A 283 -19.88 -12.83 4.01
N LEU A 284 -20.08 -11.54 4.32
CA LEU A 284 -19.67 -10.44 3.43
C LEU A 284 -18.15 -10.54 3.13
N PRO A 285 -17.74 -10.69 1.86
CA PRO A 285 -16.34 -10.86 1.52
C PRO A 285 -15.59 -9.52 1.58
N PHE A 286 -14.36 -9.58 2.08
CA PHE A 286 -13.42 -8.46 2.12
C PHE A 286 -12.21 -8.76 1.24
N PHE A 287 -11.82 -7.79 0.42
CA PHE A 287 -10.63 -7.85 -0.42
C PHE A 287 -9.66 -6.77 0.04
N ILE A 288 -8.63 -7.21 0.75
CA ILE A 288 -7.60 -6.35 1.31
C ILE A 288 -6.52 -6.14 0.25
N VAL A 289 -6.25 -4.90 -0.08
CA VAL A 289 -5.12 -4.53 -0.92
C VAL A 289 -3.89 -4.40 -0.02
N GLN A 290 -2.88 -5.22 -0.28
CA GLN A 290 -1.60 -5.13 0.43
C GLN A 290 -0.99 -3.74 0.19
N LEU A 291 -0.30 -3.18 1.19
CA LEU A 291 0.47 -1.96 0.96
C LEU A 291 1.54 -2.19 -0.11
N PRO A 292 1.83 -1.16 -0.93
CA PRO A 292 2.81 -1.28 -2.00
C PRO A 292 4.22 -1.43 -1.43
N ALA A 293 5.19 -1.72 -2.30
CA ALA A 293 6.58 -1.46 -1.97
C ALA A 293 6.76 0.03 -1.65
N PHE A 294 7.54 0.34 -0.62
CA PHE A 294 7.89 1.72 -0.26
C PHE A 294 9.24 1.78 0.46
N SER A 295 10.15 2.66 0.00
CA SER A 295 11.51 2.77 0.56
C SER A 295 11.56 3.56 1.86
N GLY A 296 10.52 4.35 2.16
CA GLY A 296 10.43 5.10 3.39
C GLY A 296 9.99 4.26 4.59
N THR A 297 9.91 4.93 5.73
CA THR A 297 9.45 4.31 6.99
C THR A 297 8.32 5.13 7.61
N MET A 298 7.49 4.48 8.40
CA MET A 298 6.44 5.09 9.24
C MET A 298 6.69 4.70 10.68
N GLY A 299 6.86 5.69 11.57
CA GLY A 299 7.25 5.41 12.96
C GLY A 299 8.60 4.68 13.08
N GLY A 300 9.50 4.86 12.12
CA GLY A 300 10.79 4.17 12.06
C GLY A 300 10.73 2.72 11.55
N LEU A 301 9.56 2.22 11.13
CA LEU A 301 9.36 0.88 10.58
C LEU A 301 9.10 0.95 9.08
N ASP A 302 9.69 0.02 8.32
CA ASP A 302 9.34 -0.18 6.91
C ASP A 302 8.00 -0.96 6.77
N PHE A 303 7.46 -1.00 5.57
CA PHE A 303 6.15 -1.61 5.31
C PHE A 303 6.10 -3.13 5.38
N SER A 304 7.21 -3.86 5.48
CA SER A 304 7.17 -5.32 5.62
C SER A 304 6.37 -5.78 6.84
N TRP A 305 6.51 -5.09 7.97
CA TRP A 305 5.78 -5.42 9.20
C TRP A 305 4.28 -5.24 9.05
N LEU A 306 3.85 -4.18 8.37
CA LEU A 306 2.44 -3.91 8.17
C LEU A 306 1.84 -4.81 7.08
N ARG A 307 2.59 -5.10 6.02
CA ARG A 307 2.19 -6.09 5.00
C ARG A 307 2.10 -7.50 5.60
N GLU A 308 2.96 -7.86 6.55
CA GLU A 308 2.83 -9.09 7.35
C GLU A 308 1.52 -9.06 8.16
N ALA A 309 1.22 -7.96 8.85
CA ALA A 309 -0.01 -7.83 9.63
C ALA A 309 -1.28 -7.94 8.76
N GLN A 310 -1.27 -7.37 7.55
CA GLN A 310 -2.33 -7.53 6.56
C GLN A 310 -2.48 -9.00 6.13
N ALA A 311 -1.38 -9.67 5.80
CA ALA A 311 -1.39 -11.07 5.40
C ALA A 311 -1.90 -11.98 6.52
N LYS A 312 -1.45 -11.74 7.76
CA LYS A 312 -1.92 -12.46 8.94
C LYS A 312 -3.42 -12.30 9.16
N ALA A 313 -3.92 -11.05 9.13
CA ALA A 313 -5.34 -10.79 9.30
C ALA A 313 -6.21 -11.54 8.27
N CYS A 314 -5.77 -11.58 7.01
CA CYS A 314 -6.47 -12.30 5.95
C CYS A 314 -6.43 -13.82 6.18
N ALA A 315 -5.27 -14.37 6.51
CA ALA A 315 -5.11 -15.81 6.74
C ALA A 315 -5.94 -16.33 7.93
N GLU A 316 -6.11 -15.50 8.97
CA GLU A 316 -6.84 -15.84 10.18
C GLU A 316 -8.35 -15.51 10.11
N SER A 317 -8.80 -14.81 9.05
CA SER A 317 -10.18 -14.35 8.92
C SER A 317 -10.90 -14.98 7.73
N LYS A 318 -11.99 -15.73 8.01
CA LYS A 318 -12.84 -16.31 6.95
C LYS A 318 -13.39 -15.22 6.01
N GLY A 319 -13.35 -15.47 4.70
CA GLY A 319 -13.88 -14.58 3.67
C GLY A 319 -13.14 -13.24 3.56
N VAL A 320 -11.89 -13.18 4.01
CA VAL A 320 -11.00 -12.02 3.87
C VAL A 320 -9.81 -12.44 3.01
N HIS A 321 -9.63 -11.78 1.88
CA HIS A 321 -8.70 -12.18 0.83
C HIS A 321 -7.67 -11.08 0.58
N LEU A 322 -6.40 -11.45 0.44
CA LEU A 322 -5.31 -10.50 0.21
C LEU A 322 -4.96 -10.42 -1.28
N ALA A 323 -5.04 -9.22 -1.86
CA ALA A 323 -4.37 -8.89 -3.12
C ALA A 323 -2.94 -8.46 -2.82
N VAL A 324 -1.97 -9.29 -3.19
CA VAL A 324 -0.53 -8.98 -3.10
C VAL A 324 -0.18 -7.95 -4.17
N THR A 325 0.59 -6.92 -3.83
CA THR A 325 0.85 -5.75 -4.71
C THR A 325 2.28 -5.21 -4.62
N HIS A 326 3.17 -5.84 -3.86
CA HIS A 326 4.51 -5.31 -3.62
C HIS A 326 5.39 -5.20 -4.89
N ASP A 327 5.02 -5.91 -5.95
CA ASP A 327 5.68 -5.93 -7.26
C ASP A 327 5.05 -4.98 -8.29
N THR A 328 4.00 -4.24 -7.95
CA THR A 328 3.27 -3.41 -8.92
C THR A 328 3.85 -2.00 -9.05
N THR A 329 4.86 -1.64 -8.26
CA THR A 329 5.38 -0.27 -8.17
C THR A 329 6.90 -0.28 -7.98
N ASN A 330 7.57 0.85 -8.27
CA ASN A 330 9.00 1.02 -8.00
C ASN A 330 9.31 1.32 -6.51
N GLY A 331 8.27 1.63 -5.73
CA GLY A 331 8.26 1.97 -4.32
C GLY A 331 9.02 3.23 -3.86
N TYR A 332 9.40 4.13 -4.78
CA TYR A 332 9.97 5.43 -4.40
C TYR A 332 8.89 6.47 -4.05
N ASP A 333 7.63 6.18 -4.35
CA ASP A 333 6.47 7.00 -3.98
C ASP A 333 5.57 6.23 -3.02
N LEU A 334 5.11 6.90 -1.97
CA LEU A 334 4.10 6.41 -1.03
C LEU A 334 2.72 6.27 -1.71
N HIS A 335 2.46 7.07 -2.73
CA HIS A 335 1.23 7.10 -3.50
C HIS A 335 1.49 6.73 -4.97
N PRO A 336 1.86 5.47 -5.25
CA PRO A 336 2.21 5.03 -6.61
C PRO A 336 1.02 5.16 -7.55
N VAL A 337 1.25 5.64 -8.77
CA VAL A 337 0.21 5.93 -9.77
C VAL A 337 -0.24 4.70 -10.56
N GLU A 338 0.46 3.57 -10.43
CA GLU A 338 0.17 2.29 -11.06
C GLU A 338 -0.99 1.56 -10.33
N LYS A 339 -2.24 1.93 -10.64
CA LYS A 339 -3.44 1.40 -9.96
C LYS A 339 -4.18 0.29 -10.69
N GLU A 340 -4.01 0.17 -12.01
CA GLU A 340 -4.77 -0.77 -12.84
C GLU A 340 -4.55 -2.22 -12.43
N GLU A 341 -3.29 -2.65 -12.29
CA GLU A 341 -2.94 -4.03 -11.89
C GLU A 341 -3.49 -4.39 -10.50
N ILE A 342 -3.56 -3.42 -9.59
CA ILE A 342 -4.16 -3.61 -8.26
C ILE A 342 -5.65 -3.92 -8.41
N GLY A 343 -6.39 -3.10 -9.17
CA GLY A 343 -7.81 -3.34 -9.45
C GLY A 343 -8.05 -4.67 -10.17
N ARG A 344 -7.18 -5.03 -11.13
CA ARG A 344 -7.22 -6.32 -11.84
C ARG A 344 -7.07 -7.49 -10.89
N ARG A 345 -6.05 -7.50 -10.00
CA ARG A 345 -5.82 -8.57 -9.02
C ARG A 345 -7.02 -8.76 -8.09
N VAL A 346 -7.59 -7.66 -7.60
CA VAL A 346 -8.79 -7.72 -6.76
C VAL A 346 -9.98 -8.27 -7.53
N SER A 347 -10.15 -7.92 -8.82
CA SER A 347 -11.24 -8.46 -9.65
C SER A 347 -11.13 -9.97 -9.84
N LEU A 348 -9.91 -10.51 -10.01
CA LEU A 348 -9.68 -11.94 -10.14
C LEU A 348 -10.00 -12.69 -8.84
N LEU A 349 -9.61 -12.12 -7.69
CA LEU A 349 -10.01 -12.65 -6.39
C LEU A 349 -11.54 -12.68 -6.26
N ALA A 350 -12.23 -11.60 -6.59
CA ALA A 350 -13.69 -11.56 -6.54
C ALA A 350 -14.34 -12.59 -7.49
N ARG A 351 -13.83 -12.72 -8.72
CA ARG A 351 -14.29 -13.73 -9.69
C ARG A 351 -14.17 -15.14 -9.16
N LYS A 352 -13.06 -15.47 -8.52
CA LYS A 352 -12.83 -16.78 -7.91
C LYS A 352 -13.70 -16.99 -6.67
N GLU A 353 -13.59 -16.10 -5.69
CA GLU A 353 -14.12 -16.30 -4.33
C GLU A 353 -15.62 -16.01 -4.20
N VAL A 354 -16.17 -15.11 -5.03
CA VAL A 354 -17.59 -14.70 -4.97
C VAL A 354 -18.40 -15.32 -6.11
N PHE A 355 -17.82 -15.39 -7.30
CA PHE A 355 -18.53 -15.86 -8.50
C PHE A 355 -18.18 -17.29 -8.91
N GLY A 356 -17.28 -17.97 -8.18
CA GLY A 356 -16.93 -19.37 -8.42
C GLY A 356 -16.24 -19.60 -9.76
N SER A 357 -15.47 -18.64 -10.24
CA SER A 357 -14.71 -18.78 -11.49
C SER A 357 -13.50 -19.70 -11.27
N GLU A 358 -13.36 -20.70 -12.13
CA GLU A 358 -12.24 -21.64 -12.14
C GLU A 358 -10.99 -20.98 -12.76
N ILE A 359 -10.37 -20.07 -12.01
CA ILE A 359 -9.18 -19.31 -12.40
C ILE A 359 -8.14 -19.29 -11.28
N VAL A 360 -6.88 -19.03 -11.65
CA VAL A 360 -5.82 -18.65 -10.71
C VAL A 360 -5.92 -17.15 -10.47
N ALA A 361 -6.10 -16.77 -9.20
CA ALA A 361 -6.38 -15.39 -8.80
C ALA A 361 -5.38 -14.83 -7.77
N ARG A 362 -4.41 -15.64 -7.34
CA ARG A 362 -3.41 -15.26 -6.34
C ARG A 362 -2.09 -15.98 -6.58
N GLY A 363 -1.03 -15.45 -6.01
CA GLY A 363 0.27 -16.10 -6.00
C GLY A 363 0.35 -17.31 -5.07
N PRO A 364 1.51 -17.99 -5.08
CA PRO A 364 1.81 -19.12 -4.21
C PRO A 364 1.69 -18.76 -2.73
N GLN A 365 1.22 -19.71 -1.92
CA GLN A 365 1.22 -19.61 -0.45
C GLN A 365 2.11 -20.70 0.14
N VAL A 366 2.82 -20.38 1.21
CA VAL A 366 3.70 -21.33 1.88
C VAL A 366 2.84 -22.39 2.57
N LYS A 367 3.17 -23.66 2.32
CA LYS A 367 2.60 -24.83 3.00
C LYS A 367 3.50 -25.35 4.10
N ASP A 368 4.81 -25.35 3.88
CA ASP A 368 5.78 -25.96 4.79
C ASP A 368 7.16 -25.31 4.62
N VAL A 369 7.93 -25.28 5.72
CA VAL A 369 9.33 -24.84 5.72
C VAL A 369 10.14 -25.80 6.59
N LYS A 370 11.15 -26.45 5.98
CA LYS A 370 12.00 -27.44 6.65
C LYS A 370 13.46 -27.08 6.58
N VAL A 371 14.17 -27.28 7.69
CA VAL A 371 15.63 -27.21 7.74
C VAL A 371 16.19 -28.60 7.46
N GLU A 372 17.01 -28.73 6.41
CA GLU A 372 17.61 -29.98 5.96
C GLU A 372 19.13 -29.83 5.87
N GLY A 373 19.83 -30.10 6.98
CA GLY A 373 21.27 -29.92 7.08
C GLY A 373 21.66 -28.44 6.90
N LYS A 374 22.33 -28.12 5.79
CA LYS A 374 22.76 -26.75 5.45
C LYS A 374 21.75 -25.99 4.58
N ASN A 375 20.60 -26.61 4.28
CA ASN A 375 19.58 -26.07 3.39
C ASN A 375 18.30 -25.71 4.18
N ILE A 376 17.55 -24.73 3.68
CA ILE A 376 16.14 -24.56 4.03
C ILE A 376 15.29 -24.87 2.80
N VAL A 377 14.28 -25.72 2.93
CA VAL A 377 13.34 -26.05 1.86
C VAL A 377 11.99 -25.39 2.18
N VAL A 378 11.56 -24.48 1.30
CA VAL A 378 10.23 -23.85 1.35
C VAL A 378 9.33 -24.56 0.34
N THR A 379 8.17 -25.06 0.79
CA THR A 379 7.18 -25.69 -0.08
C THR A 379 5.96 -24.79 -0.22
N PHE A 380 5.54 -24.54 -1.45
CA PHE A 380 4.38 -23.74 -1.80
C PHE A 380 3.18 -24.59 -2.22
N ASP A 381 2.00 -23.98 -2.24
CA ASP A 381 0.75 -24.62 -2.70
C ASP A 381 0.59 -24.68 -4.22
N GLN A 382 1.48 -24.02 -4.96
CA GLN A 382 1.51 -23.91 -6.41
C GLN A 382 2.96 -24.06 -6.91
N VAL A 383 3.10 -24.41 -8.19
CA VAL A 383 4.40 -24.37 -8.88
C VAL A 383 4.93 -22.93 -8.88
N VAL A 384 6.24 -22.78 -8.67
CA VAL A 384 6.92 -21.49 -8.63
C VAL A 384 8.02 -21.40 -9.66
N LYS A 385 8.23 -20.20 -10.21
CA LYS A 385 9.27 -19.91 -11.19
C LYS A 385 9.83 -18.50 -10.99
N SER A 386 11.01 -18.26 -11.56
CA SER A 386 11.60 -16.92 -11.66
C SER A 386 11.02 -16.18 -12.88
N THR A 387 10.75 -14.88 -12.76
CA THR A 387 10.48 -14.01 -13.93
C THR A 387 11.73 -13.77 -14.79
N GLY A 388 12.91 -14.15 -14.30
CA GLY A 388 14.17 -14.10 -15.04
C GLY A 388 15.40 -14.11 -14.13
N GLY A 389 16.48 -14.76 -14.59
CA GLY A 389 17.72 -14.89 -13.83
C GLY A 389 17.60 -15.74 -12.56
N ALA A 390 18.62 -15.68 -11.70
CA ALA A 390 18.63 -16.36 -10.40
C ALA A 390 17.47 -15.89 -9.52
N ILE A 391 16.89 -16.81 -8.74
CA ILE A 391 15.80 -16.49 -7.81
C ILE A 391 16.33 -15.58 -6.70
N ARG A 392 15.57 -14.50 -6.41
CA ARG A 392 15.88 -13.50 -5.39
C ARG A 392 14.75 -13.39 -4.38
N GLY A 393 15.03 -12.65 -3.30
CA GLY A 393 14.03 -12.30 -2.29
C GLY A 393 14.07 -13.16 -1.03
N PHE A 394 14.93 -14.18 -0.98
CA PHE A 394 15.12 -15.02 0.21
C PHE A 394 16.35 -14.60 1.01
N ALA A 395 16.17 -14.50 2.33
CA ALA A 395 17.25 -14.37 3.28
C ALA A 395 17.10 -15.43 4.38
N ILE A 396 18.23 -15.99 4.83
CA ILE A 396 18.27 -17.00 5.91
C ILE A 396 19.21 -16.54 7.03
N ALA A 397 18.93 -16.98 8.25
CA ALA A 397 19.75 -16.72 9.44
C ALA A 397 19.97 -18.01 10.23
N GLY A 398 21.09 -18.07 10.97
CA GLY A 398 21.39 -19.14 11.92
C GLY A 398 20.98 -18.76 13.34
N ASP A 399 21.75 -19.24 14.33
CA ASP A 399 21.57 -18.86 15.74
C ASP A 399 21.92 -17.40 16.04
N ASP A 400 22.66 -16.75 15.15
CA ASP A 400 23.01 -15.33 15.28
C ASP A 400 21.83 -14.39 15.03
N GLY A 401 20.78 -14.85 14.34
CA GLY A 401 19.66 -14.01 13.91
C GLY A 401 20.02 -13.02 12.79
N ASP A 402 21.24 -13.10 12.24
CA ASP A 402 21.73 -12.22 11.19
C ASP A 402 21.35 -12.74 9.82
N TYR A 403 20.33 -12.13 9.22
CA TYR A 403 19.82 -12.52 7.91
C TYR A 403 20.80 -12.19 6.77
N ARG A 404 21.08 -13.19 5.93
CA ARG A 404 21.94 -13.10 4.75
C ARG A 404 21.18 -13.62 3.54
N PHE A 405 21.35 -12.99 2.37
CA PHE A 405 20.72 -13.46 1.15
C PHE A 405 21.10 -14.91 0.86
N ALA A 406 20.12 -15.70 0.46
CA ALA A 406 20.31 -17.10 0.11
C ALA A 406 20.28 -17.28 -1.41
N ASP A 407 21.16 -18.14 -1.91
CA ASP A 407 21.00 -18.75 -3.22
C ASP A 407 19.75 -19.63 -3.18
N ALA A 408 18.93 -19.55 -4.23
CA ALA A 408 17.63 -20.22 -4.29
C ALA A 408 17.46 -20.99 -5.61
N VAL A 409 17.06 -22.25 -5.50
CA VAL A 409 16.76 -23.14 -6.64
C VAL A 409 15.32 -23.63 -6.51
N ALA A 410 14.51 -23.45 -7.56
CA ALA A 410 13.14 -23.96 -7.60
C ALA A 410 13.08 -25.36 -8.24
N GLU A 411 12.32 -26.25 -7.61
CA GLU A 411 11.96 -27.59 -8.08
C GLU A 411 10.44 -27.73 -7.93
N ASP A 412 9.70 -27.54 -9.02
CA ASP A 412 8.22 -27.46 -9.05
C ASP A 412 7.66 -26.44 -8.04
N ASN A 413 7.07 -26.91 -6.94
CA ASN A 413 6.51 -26.09 -5.87
C ASN A 413 7.46 -25.93 -4.68
N ARG A 414 8.70 -26.40 -4.76
CA ARG A 414 9.70 -26.31 -3.69
C ARG A 414 10.78 -25.31 -4.08
N VAL A 415 11.29 -24.58 -3.10
CA VAL A 415 12.48 -23.73 -3.24
C VAL A 415 13.50 -24.16 -2.20
N ILE A 416 14.67 -24.57 -2.67
CA ILE A 416 15.81 -24.98 -1.85
C ILE A 416 16.73 -23.78 -1.70
N LEU A 417 17.00 -23.42 -0.45
CA LEU A 417 17.77 -22.23 -0.06
C LEU A 417 19.08 -22.62 0.58
N THR A 418 20.16 -21.95 0.16
CA THR A 418 21.50 -22.14 0.74
C THR A 418 22.23 -20.81 0.88
N ALA A 419 23.06 -20.66 1.91
CA ALA A 419 24.03 -19.57 1.99
C ALA A 419 25.33 -20.11 2.59
N SER A 420 26.44 -19.99 1.87
CA SER A 420 27.75 -20.48 2.36
C SER A 420 28.21 -19.78 3.64
N SER A 421 27.74 -18.55 3.87
CA SER A 421 27.96 -17.76 5.08
C SER A 421 27.07 -18.16 6.26
N VAL A 422 26.08 -19.04 6.06
CA VAL A 422 25.16 -19.56 7.10
C VAL A 422 25.19 -21.10 7.07
N PRO A 423 26.22 -21.74 7.64
CA PRO A 423 26.39 -23.20 7.54
C PRO A 423 25.33 -24.02 8.29
N ALA A 424 24.62 -23.41 9.24
CA ALA A 424 23.54 -24.02 10.01
C ALA A 424 22.32 -23.07 10.04
N PRO A 425 21.55 -22.98 8.93
CA PRO A 425 20.43 -22.07 8.84
C PRO A 425 19.24 -22.56 9.69
N LYS A 426 18.49 -21.63 10.28
CA LYS A 426 17.33 -21.92 11.15
C LYS A 426 16.07 -21.22 10.69
N THR A 427 16.18 -19.97 10.27
CA THR A 427 15.02 -19.16 9.88
C THR A 427 15.18 -18.58 8.50
N VAL A 428 14.05 -18.32 7.85
CA VAL A 428 13.97 -17.73 6.51
C VAL A 428 12.99 -16.57 6.51
N ARG A 429 13.29 -15.58 5.68
CA ARG A 429 12.42 -14.48 5.29
C ARG A 429 12.33 -14.42 3.77
N PHE A 430 11.14 -14.12 3.25
CA PHE A 430 10.91 -13.87 1.83
C PHE A 430 10.22 -12.51 1.63
N ALA A 431 10.63 -11.77 0.59
CA ALA A 431 10.08 -10.46 0.22
C ALA A 431 10.02 -9.46 1.40
N TRP A 432 11.00 -9.53 2.29
CA TRP A 432 11.08 -8.73 3.51
C TRP A 432 11.82 -7.41 3.26
N GLY A 433 11.40 -6.33 3.92
CA GLY A 433 11.89 -4.96 3.74
C GLY A 433 10.91 -4.02 3.04
N GLY A 434 11.29 -2.75 2.86
CA GLY A 434 10.45 -1.71 2.25
C GLY A 434 10.20 -1.90 0.74
N LEU A 435 11.25 -2.10 -0.06
CA LEU A 435 11.15 -2.47 -1.49
C LEU A 435 11.70 -3.87 -1.76
N PRO A 436 10.97 -4.94 -1.48
CA PRO A 436 11.56 -6.28 -1.61
C PRO A 436 12.04 -6.58 -3.06
N ASP A 437 13.33 -6.90 -3.24
CA ASP A 437 13.86 -7.37 -4.53
C ASP A 437 13.57 -8.86 -4.70
N THR A 438 12.46 -9.15 -5.37
CA THR A 438 12.02 -10.52 -5.63
C THR A 438 11.60 -10.70 -7.09
N ASN A 439 11.72 -11.92 -7.59
CA ASN A 439 11.32 -12.31 -8.93
C ASN A 439 10.58 -13.67 -8.94
N LEU A 440 10.17 -14.17 -7.78
CA LEU A 440 9.46 -15.44 -7.66
C LEU A 440 7.97 -15.24 -7.92
N VAL A 441 7.40 -16.04 -8.82
CA VAL A 441 5.97 -16.00 -9.19
C VAL A 441 5.44 -17.41 -9.45
N ASN A 442 4.11 -17.57 -9.50
CA ASN A 442 3.51 -18.78 -10.08
C ASN A 442 3.52 -18.73 -11.62
N GLU A 443 2.92 -19.74 -12.26
CA GLU A 443 2.83 -19.83 -13.73
C GLU A 443 2.15 -18.62 -14.37
N GLU A 444 1.13 -18.06 -13.71
CA GLU A 444 0.36 -16.88 -14.13
C GLU A 444 1.01 -15.53 -13.80
N GLY A 445 2.21 -15.55 -13.21
CA GLY A 445 2.96 -14.33 -12.91
C GLY A 445 2.58 -13.63 -11.60
N PHE A 446 1.79 -14.27 -10.72
CA PHE A 446 1.48 -13.69 -9.40
C PHE A 446 2.59 -14.02 -8.37
N PRO A 447 3.10 -13.02 -7.63
CA PRO A 447 4.10 -13.25 -6.60
C PRO A 447 3.49 -13.84 -5.31
N PRO A 448 4.29 -14.58 -4.50
CA PRO A 448 3.89 -14.91 -3.14
C PRO A 448 3.78 -13.64 -2.28
N SER A 449 2.96 -13.70 -1.24
CA SER A 449 3.07 -12.72 -0.15
C SER A 449 4.39 -12.93 0.60
N LEU A 450 4.89 -11.87 1.23
CA LEU A 450 6.01 -11.99 2.17
C LEU A 450 5.67 -12.96 3.30
N PHE A 451 6.70 -13.60 3.85
CA PHE A 451 6.59 -14.43 5.04
C PHE A 451 7.93 -14.51 5.77
N ARG A 452 7.89 -15.02 6.99
CA ARG A 452 9.06 -15.35 7.80
C ARG A 452 8.81 -16.53 8.71
N THR A 453 9.88 -17.17 9.20
CA THR A 453 9.79 -18.25 10.19
C THR A 453 10.36 -17.90 11.57
N ASP A 454 10.98 -16.72 11.73
CA ASP A 454 11.31 -16.21 13.06
C ASP A 454 10.11 -15.54 13.74
N THR A 455 10.25 -15.29 15.04
CA THR A 455 9.25 -14.60 15.86
C THR A 455 9.74 -13.25 16.38
N LEU A 456 10.70 -12.62 15.70
CA LEU A 456 11.27 -11.34 16.16
C LEU A 456 10.18 -10.26 16.21
N ALA A 457 10.23 -9.40 17.22
CA ALA A 457 9.26 -8.31 17.30
C ALA A 457 9.53 -7.27 16.19
N PRO A 458 8.53 -6.48 15.75
CA PRO A 458 8.78 -5.33 14.89
C PRO A 458 9.80 -4.39 15.52
N HIS A 459 10.85 -4.09 14.77
CA HIS A 459 11.85 -3.09 15.08
C HIS A 459 12.36 -2.51 13.77
N SER A 460 12.98 -1.33 13.86
CA SER A 460 13.69 -0.72 12.74
C SER A 460 14.90 -1.59 12.42
N LEU A 461 14.66 -2.65 11.66
CA LEU A 461 15.71 -3.36 10.97
C LEU A 461 15.95 -2.56 9.70
N ALA A 462 17.18 -2.08 9.53
CA ALA A 462 17.74 -2.03 8.18
C ALA A 462 17.83 -3.49 7.71
N PHE A 463 16.70 -4.06 7.29
CA PHE A 463 16.65 -5.39 6.73
C PHE A 463 17.23 -5.27 5.32
N GLN A 464 18.56 -5.21 5.23
CA GLN A 464 19.29 -5.15 3.98
C GLN A 464 18.79 -4.05 3.04
N GLN A 465 19.39 -2.87 3.20
CA GLN A 465 19.40 -1.82 2.18
C GLN A 465 19.42 -2.43 0.77
N LEU A 466 18.34 -2.21 0.03
CA LEU A 466 18.15 -2.76 -1.30
C LEU A 466 19.23 -2.22 -2.20
N PRO A 467 19.94 -3.09 -2.95
CA PRO A 467 21.20 -2.67 -3.52
C PRO A 467 20.96 -1.64 -4.63
N ALA A 468 21.52 -0.47 -4.45
CA ALA A 468 22.41 0.07 -5.47
C ALA A 468 23.86 0.00 -4.95
N ILE A 469 24.16 -1.09 -4.25
CA ILE A 469 25.53 -1.47 -3.94
C ILE A 469 26.13 -1.99 -5.24
N TYR A 470 26.79 -1.11 -5.98
CA TYR A 470 27.53 -1.50 -7.16
C TYR A 470 28.86 -2.07 -6.70
N ARG A 471 29.13 -3.31 -7.15
CA ARG A 471 30.41 -3.96 -6.95
C ARG A 471 31.19 -3.93 -8.24
N LEU A 472 32.35 -3.30 -8.18
CA LEU A 472 33.34 -3.34 -9.24
C LEU A 472 34.47 -4.25 -8.78
N SER A 473 34.67 -5.40 -9.43
CA SER A 473 35.74 -6.34 -9.09
C SER A 473 36.70 -6.46 -10.26
N GLY A 474 37.96 -6.09 -10.03
CA GLY A 474 39.10 -6.39 -10.90
C GLY A 474 40.06 -7.39 -10.22
N PRO A 475 41.12 -7.82 -10.92
CA PRO A 475 42.05 -8.83 -10.39
C PRO A 475 42.75 -8.40 -9.09
N ALA A 476 43.06 -7.10 -8.94
CA ALA A 476 43.75 -6.57 -7.77
C ALA A 476 42.86 -5.80 -6.77
N TYR A 477 41.65 -5.39 -7.18
CA TYR A 477 40.78 -4.50 -6.41
C TYR A 477 39.32 -4.94 -6.43
N GLN A 478 38.65 -4.84 -5.28
CA GLN A 478 37.20 -4.92 -5.19
C GLN A 478 36.67 -3.64 -4.55
N ILE A 479 35.71 -3.02 -5.21
CA ILE A 479 35.07 -1.79 -4.78
C ILE A 479 33.60 -2.02 -4.54
N GLN A 480 33.08 -1.33 -3.54
CA GLN A 480 31.67 -1.32 -3.23
C GLN A 480 31.17 0.10 -2.94
N THR A 481 30.05 0.49 -3.55
CA THR A 481 29.34 1.73 -3.20
C THR A 481 28.29 1.52 -2.10
N ASN A 482 27.91 2.60 -1.41
CA ASN A 482 26.69 2.68 -0.60
C ASN A 482 25.54 3.29 -1.43
N GLU A 483 24.36 3.40 -0.81
CA GLU A 483 23.14 3.93 -1.42
C GLU A 483 23.23 5.41 -1.84
N LEU A 484 24.17 6.18 -1.29
CA LEU A 484 24.38 7.58 -1.63
C LEU A 484 25.38 7.77 -2.78
N GLY A 485 25.85 6.67 -3.39
CA GLY A 485 26.86 6.69 -4.45
C GLY A 485 28.27 6.99 -3.97
N HIS A 486 28.53 6.84 -2.66
CA HIS A 486 29.88 6.91 -2.10
C HIS A 486 30.55 5.54 -2.15
N VAL A 487 31.85 5.49 -2.38
CA VAL A 487 32.65 4.27 -2.24
C VAL A 487 32.80 3.96 -0.76
N ALA A 488 32.09 2.93 -0.30
CA ALA A 488 32.10 2.48 1.09
C ALA A 488 33.15 1.38 1.35
N SER A 489 33.67 0.74 0.30
CA SER A 489 34.68 -0.30 0.43
C SER A 489 35.69 -0.30 -0.70
N LEU A 490 36.95 -0.56 -0.33
CA LEU A 490 38.06 -0.87 -1.24
C LEU A 490 38.88 -2.00 -0.63
N ILE A 491 38.82 -3.16 -1.25
CA ILE A 491 39.58 -4.34 -0.84
C ILE A 491 40.68 -4.60 -1.86
N SER A 492 41.89 -4.85 -1.40
CA SER A 492 42.99 -5.35 -2.23
C SER A 492 43.75 -6.44 -1.47
N GLY A 493 44.06 -7.56 -2.13
CA GLY A 493 44.69 -8.70 -1.48
C GLY A 493 43.92 -9.25 -0.27
N GLY A 494 42.59 -9.07 -0.24
CA GLY A 494 41.73 -9.43 0.90
C GLY A 494 41.80 -8.46 2.09
N LYS A 495 42.44 -7.30 1.94
CA LYS A 495 42.60 -6.28 2.98
C LYS A 495 41.77 -5.03 2.66
N GLN A 496 41.07 -4.52 3.66
CA GLN A 496 40.25 -3.31 3.55
C GLN A 496 41.13 -2.05 3.68
N PHE A 497 41.00 -1.11 2.74
CA PHE A 497 41.79 0.13 2.76
C PHE A 497 40.99 1.37 3.19
N LEU A 498 39.67 1.38 2.98
CA LEU A 498 38.81 2.46 3.43
C LEU A 498 38.14 2.14 4.78
N SER A 499 37.90 3.16 5.59
CA SER A 499 37.11 3.01 6.81
C SER A 499 35.67 2.63 6.46
N THR A 500 35.09 1.70 7.21
CA THR A 500 33.68 1.30 7.11
C THR A 500 32.85 1.83 8.28
N GLU A 501 33.46 2.58 9.20
CA GLU A 501 32.78 3.22 10.33
C GLU A 501 31.89 4.38 9.86
N PRO A 502 30.98 4.91 10.70
CA PRO A 502 30.20 6.11 10.37
C PRO A 502 31.09 7.29 9.96
N GLY A 503 30.88 7.83 8.75
CA GLY A 503 31.74 8.85 8.15
C GLY A 503 32.97 8.31 7.38
N GLY A 504 33.10 6.99 7.28
CA GLY A 504 34.08 6.27 6.49
C GLY A 504 33.81 6.29 4.97
N GLY A 505 34.68 5.65 4.20
CA GLY A 505 34.60 5.63 2.74
C GLY A 505 34.88 7.00 2.10
N THR A 506 34.24 7.26 0.97
CA THR A 506 34.32 8.57 0.32
C THR A 506 33.23 9.50 0.80
N SER A 507 33.52 10.79 0.94
CA SER A 507 32.48 11.81 1.15
C SER A 507 32.84 13.13 0.47
N MET A 508 31.84 13.98 0.30
CA MET A 508 32.01 15.36 -0.14
C MET A 508 31.16 16.25 0.76
N PRO A 509 31.67 17.38 1.30
CA PRO A 509 30.86 18.27 2.13
C PRO A 509 29.62 18.80 1.40
N GLY A 510 28.51 18.95 2.12
CA GLY A 510 27.26 19.53 1.65
C GLY A 510 26.55 20.33 2.74
N GLY A 511 25.49 21.07 2.38
CA GLY A 511 24.82 22.02 3.29
C GLY A 511 24.13 21.38 4.50
N PHE A 512 23.70 20.12 4.39
CA PHE A 512 23.02 19.36 5.46
C PHE A 512 23.69 17.98 5.68
N GLY A 513 25.02 17.93 5.58
CA GLY A 513 25.80 16.68 5.67
C GLY A 513 26.45 16.30 4.33
N PRO A 514 27.00 15.08 4.23
CA PRO A 514 27.70 14.64 3.02
C PRO A 514 26.80 14.67 1.78
N ARG A 515 27.27 15.31 0.71
CA ARG A 515 26.58 15.38 -0.58
C ARG A 515 26.54 14.02 -1.26
N ALA A 516 25.36 13.59 -1.71
CA ALA A 516 25.15 12.31 -2.38
C ALA A 516 25.47 12.40 -3.90
N LEU A 517 25.91 11.28 -4.48
CA LEU A 517 26.10 11.05 -5.91
C LEU A 517 25.15 9.92 -6.40
N PRO A 518 23.82 10.12 -6.33
CA PRO A 518 22.84 9.04 -6.34
C PRO A 518 22.70 8.31 -7.67
N LYS A 519 23.18 8.89 -8.78
CA LYS A 519 23.11 8.25 -10.10
C LYS A 519 24.34 7.38 -10.29
N VAL A 520 24.24 6.12 -9.85
CA VAL A 520 25.31 5.14 -9.98
C VAL A 520 25.00 4.15 -11.11
N LYS A 521 25.97 3.88 -11.98
CA LYS A 521 25.86 2.90 -13.07
C LYS A 521 27.21 2.28 -13.43
N MET A 522 27.19 1.04 -13.92
CA MET A 522 28.34 0.45 -14.60
C MET A 522 28.44 1.03 -16.01
N THR A 523 29.58 1.65 -16.34
CA THR A 523 29.84 2.21 -17.69
C THR A 523 30.72 1.29 -18.54
N GLY A 524 31.14 0.15 -17.98
CA GLY A 524 31.83 -0.93 -18.65
C GLY A 524 32.12 -2.09 -17.68
N PRO A 525 32.71 -3.21 -18.16
CA PRO A 525 32.98 -4.40 -17.35
C PRO A 525 33.83 -4.13 -16.11
N SER A 526 34.73 -3.15 -16.21
CA SER A 526 35.62 -2.73 -15.12
C SER A 526 35.50 -1.23 -14.80
N ARG A 527 34.33 -0.63 -15.04
CA ARG A 527 34.13 0.82 -14.90
C ARG A 527 32.80 1.16 -14.23
N LEU A 528 32.88 2.04 -13.24
CA LEU A 528 31.75 2.49 -12.42
C LEU A 528 31.68 4.03 -12.46
N GLU A 529 30.49 4.58 -12.61
CA GLU A 529 30.22 6.02 -12.55
C GLU A 529 29.21 6.29 -11.43
N CYS A 530 29.53 7.21 -10.51
CA CYS A 530 28.65 7.77 -9.48
C CYS A 530 28.51 9.27 -9.72
N ARG A 531 27.29 9.82 -9.85
CA ARG A 531 27.14 11.25 -10.10
C ARG A 531 25.87 11.89 -9.55
N ASP A 532 25.87 13.21 -9.53
CA ASP A 532 24.67 14.04 -9.45
C ASP A 532 24.59 15.00 -10.66
N GLY A 533 23.91 16.14 -10.51
CA GLY A 533 23.80 17.15 -11.57
C GLY A 533 25.07 17.98 -11.82
N GLU A 534 26.09 17.90 -10.96
CA GLU A 534 27.26 18.78 -10.95
C GLU A 534 28.57 17.99 -10.83
N PHE A 535 28.60 16.95 -10.00
CA PHE A 535 29.77 16.15 -9.68
C PHE A 535 29.67 14.74 -10.25
N CYS A 536 30.81 14.22 -10.69
CA CYS A 536 30.96 12.86 -11.17
C CYS A 536 32.22 12.24 -10.58
N LEU A 537 32.09 11.06 -9.97
CA LEU A 537 33.20 10.16 -9.65
C LEU A 537 33.12 8.97 -10.59
N GLU A 538 34.17 8.79 -11.38
CA GLU A 538 34.33 7.62 -12.23
C GLU A 538 35.51 6.78 -11.77
N ILE A 539 35.32 5.46 -11.72
CA ILE A 539 36.31 4.51 -11.27
C ILE A 539 36.55 3.48 -12.37
N ALA A 540 37.79 3.35 -12.82
CA ALA A 540 38.20 2.36 -13.81
C ALA A 540 39.25 1.42 -13.19
N CYS A 541 38.93 0.14 -13.09
CA CYS A 541 39.85 -0.90 -12.65
C CYS A 541 40.56 -1.55 -13.83
N GLN A 542 41.86 -1.76 -13.67
CA GLN A 542 42.73 -2.54 -14.56
C GLN A 542 43.30 -3.74 -13.77
N ASP A 543 44.19 -4.52 -14.39
CA ASP A 543 44.71 -5.76 -13.81
C ASP A 543 45.42 -5.55 -12.46
N ASP A 544 46.27 -4.53 -12.35
CA ASP A 544 47.06 -4.22 -11.14
C ASP A 544 47.02 -2.74 -10.73
N SER A 545 46.12 -1.97 -11.34
CA SER A 545 45.95 -0.55 -11.05
C SER A 545 44.49 -0.11 -11.18
N MET A 546 44.21 1.08 -10.68
CA MET A 546 42.90 1.69 -10.76
C MET A 546 43.02 3.21 -10.83
N GLU A 547 42.13 3.85 -11.60
CA GLU A 547 42.05 5.30 -11.71
C GLU A 547 40.69 5.80 -11.21
N TRP A 548 40.69 6.80 -10.34
CA TRP A 548 39.51 7.54 -9.93
C TRP A 548 39.57 8.92 -10.55
N THR A 549 38.56 9.25 -11.35
CA THR A 549 38.42 10.54 -12.03
C THR A 549 37.27 11.31 -11.39
N PHE A 550 37.60 12.44 -10.78
CA PHE A 550 36.63 13.35 -10.18
C PHE A 550 36.41 14.53 -11.10
N THR A 551 35.19 14.76 -11.54
CA THR A 551 34.81 15.90 -12.37
C THR A 551 33.85 16.80 -11.62
N ASN A 552 34.16 18.10 -11.59
CA ASN A 552 33.32 19.14 -11.04
C ASN A 552 32.86 20.07 -12.18
N SER A 553 31.56 20.05 -12.50
CA SER A 553 30.97 20.90 -13.53
C SER A 553 30.45 22.23 -12.98
N GLY A 554 30.46 22.42 -11.66
CA GLY A 554 30.07 23.66 -10.98
C GLY A 554 31.21 24.66 -10.86
N GLY A 555 30.87 25.86 -10.38
CA GLY A 555 31.81 26.99 -10.31
C GLY A 555 32.66 27.06 -9.04
N GLY A 556 32.30 26.34 -7.97
CA GLY A 556 33.02 26.35 -6.70
C GLY A 556 33.98 25.17 -6.56
N ASP A 557 35.10 25.38 -5.86
CA ASP A 557 36.01 24.29 -5.48
C ASP A 557 35.34 23.35 -4.46
N ALA A 558 35.54 22.04 -4.61
CA ALA A 558 35.01 21.04 -3.68
C ALA A 558 36.08 20.03 -3.23
N PRO A 559 36.23 19.78 -1.92
CA PRO A 559 37.08 18.71 -1.43
C PRO A 559 36.33 17.38 -1.44
N PHE A 560 36.98 16.36 -1.98
CA PHE A 560 36.62 14.96 -1.80
C PHE A 560 37.48 14.35 -0.71
N HIS A 561 36.80 13.62 0.16
CA HIS A 561 37.35 12.99 1.34
C HIS A 561 37.43 11.49 1.11
N ILE A 562 38.57 10.88 1.43
CA ILE A 562 38.76 9.43 1.38
C ILE A 562 39.23 8.98 2.74
N ALA A 563 38.29 8.50 3.58
CA ALA A 563 38.58 8.04 4.92
C ALA A 563 39.20 6.63 4.87
N LEU A 564 40.37 6.49 5.48
CA LEU A 564 41.17 5.27 5.51
C LEU A 564 40.81 4.44 6.74
N SER A 565 40.91 3.12 6.62
CA SER A 565 40.74 2.22 7.76
C SER A 565 41.85 2.48 8.80
N GLU A 566 41.55 2.42 10.10
CA GLU A 566 42.52 2.67 11.18
C GLU A 566 43.79 1.80 11.12
N LYS A 567 43.68 0.61 10.53
CA LYS A 567 44.81 -0.32 10.31
C LYS A 567 45.70 0.03 9.11
N VAL A 568 45.37 1.09 8.37
CA VAL A 568 46.16 1.57 7.22
C VAL A 568 47.13 2.63 7.71
N THR A 569 48.41 2.41 7.49
CA THR A 569 49.44 3.44 7.69
C THR A 569 49.67 4.19 6.39
N VAL A 570 49.82 5.50 6.49
CA VAL A 570 50.15 6.38 5.36
C VAL A 570 51.61 6.79 5.52
N THR A 571 52.42 6.57 4.48
CA THR A 571 53.79 7.06 4.40
C THR A 571 53.98 7.90 3.13
N GLY A 572 54.97 8.80 3.13
CA GLY A 572 55.17 9.76 2.05
C GLY A 572 54.43 11.09 2.25
N ASN A 573 54.41 11.93 1.22
CA ASN A 573 53.84 13.28 1.24
C ASN A 573 53.06 13.53 -0.06
N ALA A 574 52.00 14.34 0.00
CA ALA A 574 51.28 14.77 -1.20
C ALA A 574 52.26 15.34 -2.26
N PRO A 575 52.08 15.01 -3.56
CA PRO A 575 50.90 14.38 -4.13
C PRO A 575 50.92 12.84 -4.18
N THR A 576 51.96 12.20 -3.66
CA THR A 576 52.13 10.74 -3.73
C THR A 576 52.30 10.14 -2.34
N VAL A 577 51.38 9.25 -1.98
CA VAL A 577 51.41 8.53 -0.70
C VAL A 577 51.46 7.03 -0.92
N GLU A 578 52.00 6.30 0.05
CA GLU A 578 51.92 4.84 0.13
C GLU A 578 51.04 4.45 1.32
N LEU A 579 49.99 3.67 1.02
CA LEU A 579 49.10 3.07 1.99
C LEU A 579 49.58 1.65 2.29
N ALA A 580 49.86 1.34 3.54
CA ALA A 580 50.31 0.01 3.95
C ALA A 580 49.38 -0.63 4.98
N ARG A 581 49.08 -1.92 4.80
CA ARG A 581 48.31 -2.74 5.75
C ARG A 581 48.67 -4.22 5.61
N ASP A 582 49.05 -4.86 6.71
CA ASP A 582 49.34 -6.31 6.80
C ASP A 582 50.23 -6.85 5.65
N GLY A 583 51.28 -6.11 5.28
CA GLY A 583 52.21 -6.47 4.20
C GLY A 583 51.77 -6.05 2.79
N MET A 584 50.51 -5.63 2.60
CA MET A 584 50.06 -5.02 1.35
C MET A 584 50.45 -3.55 1.30
N LYS A 585 50.90 -3.09 0.13
CA LYS A 585 51.24 -1.69 -0.14
C LYS A 585 50.48 -1.20 -1.38
N ILE A 586 49.90 -0.01 -1.31
CA ILE A 586 49.25 0.64 -2.44
C ILE A 586 49.78 2.06 -2.55
N ARG A 587 50.36 2.37 -3.70
CA ARG A 587 50.76 3.74 -4.04
C ARG A 587 49.55 4.50 -4.58
N VAL A 588 49.34 5.71 -4.07
CA VAL A 588 48.27 6.60 -4.49
C VAL A 588 48.87 7.93 -4.93
N ASP A 589 48.77 8.25 -6.21
CA ASP A 589 49.23 9.51 -6.82
C ASP A 589 48.05 10.44 -7.09
N GLY A 590 48.20 11.73 -6.83
CA GLY A 590 47.18 12.78 -7.06
C GLY A 590 46.44 13.26 -5.81
N VAL A 591 47.00 13.00 -4.62
CA VAL A 591 46.48 13.49 -3.33
C VAL A 591 46.81 14.97 -3.17
N GLU A 592 45.89 15.80 -2.69
CA GLU A 592 46.16 17.23 -2.42
C GLU A 592 46.82 17.40 -1.04
N SER A 593 46.23 16.79 -0.02
CA SER A 593 46.73 16.83 1.35
C SER A 593 46.34 15.57 2.14
N ILE A 594 47.00 15.37 3.27
CA ILE A 594 46.81 14.23 4.16
C ILE A 594 46.33 14.78 5.51
N GLU A 595 45.22 14.23 6.00
CA GLU A 595 44.70 14.48 7.34
C GLU A 595 44.77 13.17 8.16
N PRO A 596 44.72 13.22 9.50
CA PRO A 596 44.66 12.00 10.30
C PRO A 596 43.55 11.05 9.83
N GLY A 597 43.95 9.86 9.36
CA GLY A 597 43.05 8.83 8.87
C GLY A 597 42.37 9.11 7.52
N LYS A 598 42.85 10.10 6.73
CA LYS A 598 42.11 10.55 5.54
C LYS A 598 42.99 11.17 4.46
N LEU A 599 42.66 10.90 3.20
CA LEU A 599 43.24 11.61 2.04
C LEU A 599 42.25 12.66 1.52
N ILE A 600 42.75 13.82 1.12
CA ILE A 600 41.97 14.90 0.55
C ILE A 600 42.32 15.06 -0.93
N VAL A 601 41.29 15.15 -1.77
CA VAL A 601 41.40 15.46 -3.20
C VAL A 601 40.58 16.71 -3.46
N LYS A 602 41.21 17.80 -3.87
CA LYS A 602 40.49 19.05 -4.18
C LYS A 602 40.19 19.12 -5.67
N VAL A 603 38.91 19.25 -6.03
CA VAL A 603 38.48 19.39 -7.43
C VAL A 603 38.02 20.83 -7.64
N ARG A 604 38.80 21.58 -8.42
CA ARG A 604 38.48 22.98 -8.73
C ARG A 604 37.20 23.08 -9.55
N GLY A 605 36.53 24.23 -9.46
CA GLY A 605 35.36 24.52 -10.32
C GLY A 605 35.69 24.33 -11.80
N HIS A 606 34.78 23.71 -12.56
CA HIS A 606 34.95 23.38 -13.98
C HIS A 606 36.21 22.58 -14.32
N ALA A 607 36.71 21.76 -13.40
CA ALA A 607 37.92 20.98 -13.57
C ALA A 607 37.69 19.48 -13.34
N THR A 608 38.70 18.71 -13.72
CA THR A 608 38.79 17.27 -13.44
C THR A 608 40.10 16.98 -12.74
N GLN A 609 40.05 16.16 -11.68
CA GLN A 609 41.22 15.69 -10.94
C GLN A 609 41.25 14.15 -10.96
N LYS A 610 42.45 13.59 -11.08
CA LYS A 610 42.65 12.14 -11.12
C LYS A 610 43.44 11.66 -9.91
N LEU A 611 43.07 10.48 -9.44
CA LEU A 611 43.77 9.75 -8.40
C LEU A 611 44.12 8.36 -8.93
N LYS A 612 45.40 8.02 -8.97
CA LYS A 612 45.89 6.75 -9.51
C LYS A 612 46.34 5.84 -8.38
N TRP A 613 45.79 4.63 -8.32
CA TRP A 613 46.10 3.59 -7.36
C TRP A 613 46.91 2.50 -8.06
N SER A 614 48.06 2.12 -7.51
CA SER A 614 48.95 1.12 -8.12
C SER A 614 49.75 0.34 -7.09
N GLY A 615 50.36 -0.77 -7.52
CA GLY A 615 51.23 -1.58 -6.66
C GLY A 615 50.51 -2.66 -5.85
N ALA A 616 49.23 -2.92 -6.14
CA ALA A 616 48.46 -4.00 -5.53
C ALA A 616 48.87 -5.38 -6.06
N ARG A 617 50.09 -5.82 -5.76
CA ARG A 617 50.50 -7.23 -5.88
C ARG A 617 51.10 -7.67 -4.55
N LYS A 618 50.87 -8.94 -4.21
CA LYS A 618 51.45 -9.60 -3.05
C LYS A 618 52.97 -9.55 -3.07
#